data_AF-A0A3N5T6L3-F1
#
_entry.id   AF-A0A3N5T6L3-F1
#
_cell.length_a   1.000
_cell.length_b   1.000
_cell.length_c   1.000
_cell.angle_alpha   90.00
_cell.angle_beta   90.00
_cell.angle_gamma   90.00
#
_symmetry.space_group_name_H-M   'P 1'
#
loop_
_entity.id
_entity.type
_entity.pdbx_description
1 polymer ?
#
loop_
_entity_poly.entity_id
_entity_poly.type
_entity_poly.pdbx_seq_one_letter_code
_entity_poly.pdbx_strand_id
1 'polypeptide(L)'
;MTNSLPGKASCMNSNTEKNNDATTCEYTENLNILRQVDFFSALPLEAAKVLAYLCHRIHFKAGDFLFKQDDEDEQAYYIISGSARLFKIIADREQVVRDYE
;
A
#
# COMPACT_ATOMS: atom_id res chain seq x y z
N MET A 1 17.26 17.80 -18.27
CA MET A 1 16.98 17.49 -16.85
C MET A 1 16.57 16.03 -16.79
N THR A 2 17.47 15.19 -16.28
CA THR A 2 17.33 13.74 -16.25
C THR A 2 16.52 13.33 -15.02
N ASN A 3 15.24 13.02 -15.20
CA ASN A 3 14.48 12.32 -14.16
C ASN A 3 14.84 10.83 -14.23
N SER A 4 15.91 10.47 -13.53
CA SER A 4 16.27 9.08 -13.27
C SER A 4 15.37 8.58 -12.15
N LEU A 5 14.46 7.64 -12.45
CA LEU A 5 13.71 6.93 -11.41
C LEU A 5 14.67 6.11 -10.56
N PRO A 6 14.57 6.13 -9.22
CA PRO A 6 15.34 5.25 -8.37
C PRO A 6 14.98 3.80 -8.71
N GLY A 7 16.00 3.01 -9.05
CA GLY A 7 15.85 1.60 -9.41
C GLY A 7 15.22 0.81 -8.27
N LYS A 8 13.90 0.63 -8.30
CA LYS A 8 13.23 -0.43 -7.53
C LYS A 8 13.79 -1.76 -8.03
N ALA A 9 14.32 -2.56 -7.11
CA ALA A 9 14.92 -3.85 -7.40
C ALA A 9 14.01 -4.68 -8.32
N SER A 10 14.47 -4.92 -9.54
CA SER A 10 13.86 -5.85 -10.47
C SER A 10 13.95 -7.24 -9.85
N CYS A 11 12.81 -7.88 -9.55
CA CYS A 11 12.78 -9.25 -9.08
C CYS A 11 13.22 -10.17 -10.25
N MET A 12 14.53 -10.32 -10.40
CA MET A 12 15.16 -11.18 -11.39
C MET A 12 15.66 -12.42 -10.66
N ASN A 13 14.90 -13.52 -10.74
CA ASN A 13 15.32 -14.79 -10.16
C ASN A 13 16.52 -15.31 -10.94
N SER A 14 17.72 -15.16 -10.38
CA SER A 14 18.90 -15.90 -10.83
C SER A 14 18.84 -17.28 -10.18
N ASN A 15 18.68 -18.32 -11.00
CA ASN A 15 18.64 -19.70 -10.54
C ASN A 15 20.01 -20.15 -10.01
N THR A 16 20.14 -20.23 -8.68
CA THR A 16 20.90 -21.30 -8.02
C THR A 16 20.43 -21.48 -6.57
N GLU A 17 20.06 -22.72 -6.27
CA GLU A 17 20.00 -23.33 -4.93
C GLU A 17 18.75 -23.12 -4.06
N LYS A 18 18.16 -24.26 -3.72
CA LYS A 18 17.03 -24.47 -2.81
C LYS A 18 17.30 -23.82 -1.45
N ASN A 19 16.57 -22.75 -1.13
CA ASN A 19 16.31 -22.38 0.25
C ASN A 19 14.80 -22.15 0.42
N ASN A 20 14.21 -22.94 1.32
CA ASN A 20 12.81 -22.92 1.74
C ASN A 20 12.51 -21.68 2.59
N ASP A 21 12.51 -20.51 1.96
CA ASP A 21 11.69 -19.38 2.38
C ASP A 21 11.46 -18.54 1.13
N ALA A 22 10.29 -18.73 0.52
CA ALA A 22 9.86 -17.97 -0.63
C ALA A 22 9.49 -16.56 -0.17
N THR A 23 10.47 -15.74 0.20
CA THR A 23 10.27 -14.32 0.48
C THR A 23 9.83 -13.66 -0.81
N THR A 24 8.52 -13.53 -0.99
CA THR A 24 7.94 -12.80 -2.11
C THR A 24 8.42 -11.34 -2.05
N CYS A 25 8.85 -10.78 -3.17
CA CYS A 25 9.27 -9.38 -3.19
C CYS A 25 8.04 -8.46 -3.04
N GLU A 26 8.20 -7.28 -2.45
CA GLU A 26 7.11 -6.31 -2.17
C GLU A 26 6.19 -6.09 -3.38
N TYR A 27 6.75 -5.96 -4.59
CA TYR A 27 5.99 -5.84 -5.83
C TYR A 27 5.01 -7.00 -6.05
N THR A 28 5.45 -8.24 -5.83
CA THR A 28 4.62 -9.43 -6.02
C THR A 28 3.48 -9.46 -5.01
N GLU A 29 3.77 -9.09 -3.76
CA GLU A 29 2.75 -9.01 -2.71
C GLU A 29 1.73 -7.89 -3.00
N ASN A 30 2.19 -6.71 -3.41
CA ASN A 30 1.31 -5.60 -3.79
C ASN A 30 0.42 -5.97 -4.99
N LEU A 31 0.98 -6.65 -6.00
CA LEU A 31 0.20 -7.12 -7.15
C LEU A 31 -0.86 -8.14 -6.73
N ASN A 32 -0.52 -9.07 -5.85
CA ASN A 32 -1.47 -10.05 -5.32
C ASN A 32 -2.61 -9.37 -4.55
N ILE A 33 -2.31 -8.36 -3.73
CA ILE A 33 -3.32 -7.55 -3.03
C ILE A 33 -4.24 -6.85 -4.03
N LEU A 34 -3.67 -6.12 -4.99
CA LEU A 34 -4.46 -5.39 -6.01
C LEU A 34 -5.39 -6.33 -6.80
N ARG A 35 -4.98 -7.57 -7.04
CA ARG A 35 -5.79 -8.57 -7.74
C ARG A 35 -6.97 -9.12 -6.91
N GLN A 36 -6.92 -8.98 -5.58
CA GLN A 36 -7.96 -9.44 -4.66
C GLN A 36 -8.94 -8.32 -4.28
N VAL A 37 -8.55 -7.06 -4.45
CA VAL A 37 -9.41 -5.91 -4.17
C VAL A 37 -10.42 -5.73 -5.32
N ASP A 38 -11.71 -5.87 -5.01
CA ASP A 38 -12.80 -5.79 -5.99
C ASP A 38 -12.77 -4.49 -6.81
N PHE A 39 -12.42 -3.35 -6.19
CA PHE A 39 -12.29 -2.07 -6.88
C PHE A 39 -11.32 -2.12 -8.08
N PHE A 40 -10.25 -2.93 -7.99
CA PHE A 40 -9.24 -3.08 -9.03
C PHE A 40 -9.46 -4.33 -9.91
N SER A 41 -10.47 -5.16 -9.64
CA SER A 41 -10.74 -6.42 -10.35
C SER A 41 -10.94 -6.25 -11.87
N ALA A 42 -11.50 -5.13 -12.30
CA ALA A 42 -11.73 -4.81 -13.70
C ALA A 42 -10.48 -4.31 -14.44
N LEU A 43 -9.37 -4.03 -13.72
CA LEU A 43 -8.15 -3.55 -14.35
C LEU A 43 -7.44 -4.69 -15.11
N PRO A 44 -6.98 -4.43 -16.35
CA PRO A 44 -6.10 -5.34 -17.06
C PRO A 44 -4.83 -5.64 -16.25
N LEU A 45 -4.28 -6.84 -16.41
CA LEU A 45 -3.10 -7.28 -15.65
C LEU A 45 -1.92 -6.30 -15.78
N GLU A 46 -1.66 -5.80 -17.00
CA GLU A 46 -0.56 -4.86 -17.22
C GLU A 46 -0.74 -3.53 -16.46
N ALA A 47 -1.98 -3.03 -16.34
CA ALA A 47 -2.27 -1.85 -15.54
C ALA A 47 -2.08 -2.13 -14.04
N ALA A 48 -2.50 -3.30 -13.57
CA ALA A 48 -2.30 -3.73 -12.18
C ALA A 48 -0.80 -3.87 -11.84
N LYS A 49 0.04 -4.33 -12.77
CA LYS A 49 1.50 -4.36 -12.60
C LYS A 49 2.09 -2.97 -12.42
N VAL A 50 1.65 -1.99 -13.23
CA VAL A 50 2.11 -0.60 -13.08
C VAL A 50 1.69 -0.04 -11.72
N LEU A 51 0.45 -0.26 -11.29
CA LEU A 51 -0.01 0.16 -9.96
C LEU A 51 0.80 -0.51 -8.85
N ALA A 52 1.00 -1.83 -8.91
CA ALA A 52 1.81 -2.57 -7.93
C ALA A 52 3.23 -2.04 -7.83
N TYR A 53 3.81 -1.62 -8.96
CA TYR A 53 5.12 -1.00 -9.01
C TYR A 53 5.13 0.41 -8.40
N LEU A 54 4.05 1.18 -8.52
CA LEU A 54 3.94 2.52 -7.93
C LEU A 54 3.66 2.48 -6.43
N CYS A 55 2.93 1.48 -5.95
CA CYS A 55 2.73 1.24 -4.53
C CYS A 55 4.07 1.11 -3.79
N HIS A 56 4.08 1.57 -2.54
CA HIS A 56 5.21 1.43 -1.64
C HIS A 56 4.70 1.11 -0.24
N ARG A 57 5.46 0.32 0.52
CA ARG A 57 5.15 0.03 1.92
C ARG A 57 5.54 1.17 2.83
N ILE A 58 4.62 1.54 3.71
CA ILE A 58 4.83 2.52 4.77
C ILE A 58 4.47 1.85 6.09
N HIS A 59 5.26 2.11 7.13
CA HIS A 59 4.99 1.64 8.48
C HIS A 59 4.69 2.85 9.37
N PHE A 60 3.66 2.72 10.19
CA PHE A 60 3.24 3.73 11.15
C PHE A 60 3.35 3.15 12.56
N LYS A 61 3.66 4.00 13.54
CA LYS A 61 3.61 3.64 14.96
C LYS A 61 2.21 3.91 15.50
N ALA A 62 1.87 3.25 16.60
CA ALA A 62 0.63 3.54 17.31
C ALA A 62 0.59 5.02 17.72
N GLY A 63 -0.50 5.71 17.35
CA GLY A 63 -0.68 7.14 17.57
C GLY A 63 -0.26 8.03 16.39
N ASP A 64 0.38 7.49 15.36
CA ASP A 64 0.65 8.24 14.12
C ASP A 64 -0.65 8.44 13.32
N PHE A 65 -0.75 9.57 12.63
CA PHE A 65 -1.85 9.86 11.70
C PHE A 65 -1.49 9.40 10.29
N LEU A 66 -2.36 8.60 9.67
CA LEU A 66 -2.24 8.23 8.25
C LEU A 66 -2.51 9.46 7.37
N PHE A 67 -3.55 10.22 7.73
CA PHE A 67 -3.92 11.52 7.17
C PHE A 67 -4.73 12.29 8.21
N LYS A 68 -4.88 13.59 8.04
CA LYS A 68 -5.70 14.45 8.90
C LYS A 68 -6.91 14.97 8.15
N GLN A 69 -7.92 15.35 8.92
CA GLN A 69 -9.07 16.02 8.36
C GLN A 69 -8.63 17.31 7.65
N ASP A 70 -9.19 17.53 6.46
CA ASP A 70 -8.92 18.70 5.61
C ASP A 70 -7.52 18.71 4.95
N ASP A 71 -6.75 17.61 5.04
CA ASP A 71 -5.57 17.39 4.19
C ASP A 71 -6.01 17.24 2.70
N GLU A 72 -5.17 17.68 1.76
CA GLU A 72 -5.40 17.40 0.35
C GLU A 72 -5.26 15.90 0.06
N ASP A 73 -6.25 15.30 -0.60
CA ASP A 73 -6.29 13.86 -0.93
C ASP A 73 -5.27 13.53 -2.02
N GLU A 74 -4.01 13.32 -1.63
CA GLU A 74 -2.93 12.94 -2.56
C GLU A 74 -2.67 11.43 -2.61
N GLN A 75 -3.17 10.66 -1.63
CA GLN A 75 -2.79 9.25 -1.44
C GLN A 75 -3.98 8.37 -1.06
N ALA A 76 -3.88 7.08 -1.40
CA ALA A 76 -4.79 6.03 -0.97
C ALA A 76 -4.01 4.94 -0.22
N TYR A 77 -4.59 4.44 0.87
CA TYR A 77 -3.96 3.45 1.74
C TYR A 77 -4.70 2.12 1.71
N TYR A 78 -3.95 1.03 1.83
CA TYR A 78 -4.46 -0.31 2.06
C TYR A 78 -3.78 -0.88 3.32
N ILE A 79 -4.57 -1.27 4.32
CA ILE A 79 -4.05 -1.81 5.57
C ILE A 79 -3.68 -3.28 5.34
N ILE A 80 -2.37 -3.59 5.43
CA ILE A 80 -1.86 -4.96 5.32
C ILE A 80 -1.87 -5.66 6.68
N SER A 81 -1.58 -4.91 7.74
CA SER A 81 -1.53 -5.39 9.12
C SER A 81 -1.62 -4.22 10.09
N GLY A 82 -2.24 -4.45 11.24
CA GLY A 82 -2.53 -3.43 12.25
C GLY A 82 -3.97 -2.95 12.18
N SER A 83 -4.29 -1.92 12.96
CA SER A 83 -5.62 -1.31 12.97
C SER A 83 -5.50 0.21 12.91
N ALA A 84 -6.53 0.85 12.38
CA ALA A 84 -6.62 2.30 12.28
C ALA A 84 -8.03 2.77 12.64
N ARG A 85 -8.11 3.90 13.33
CA ARG A 85 -9.37 4.56 13.68
C ARG A 85 -9.60 5.78 12.81
N LEU A 86 -10.74 5.81 12.14
CA LEU A 86 -11.24 7.00 11.47
C LEU A 86 -12.16 7.76 12.41
N PHE A 87 -11.79 9.00 12.71
CA PHE A 87 -12.61 9.93 13.47
C PHE A 87 -12.67 11.28 12.76
N LYS A 88 -13.68 12.08 13.11
CA LYS A 88 -13.88 13.45 12.62
C LYS A 88 -13.96 14.40 13.80
N ILE A 89 -13.41 15.61 13.66
CA ILE A 89 -13.56 16.66 14.67
C ILE A 89 -14.73 17.56 14.24
N ILE A 90 -15.78 17.62 15.07
CA ILE A 90 -16.96 18.46 14.84
C ILE A 90 -17.19 19.30 16.11
N ALA A 91 -17.12 20.63 15.98
CA ALA A 91 -17.28 21.57 17.10
C ALA A 91 -16.40 21.20 18.31
N ASP A 92 -15.10 20.99 18.06
CA ASP A 92 -14.08 20.60 19.04
C ASP A 92 -14.32 19.26 19.76
N ARG A 93 -15.23 18.42 19.23
CA ARG A 93 -15.47 17.07 19.74
C ARG A 93 -15.01 16.04 18.72
N GLU A 94 -14.29 15.04 19.21
CA GLU A 94 -13.93 13.86 18.43
C GLU A 94 -15.15 12.94 18.31
N GLN A 95 -15.52 12.62 17.07
CA GLN A 95 -16.53 11.64 16.75
C GLN A 95 -15.88 10.49 15.97
N VAL A 96 -15.84 9.30 16.58
CA VAL A 96 -15.39 8.09 15.90
C VAL A 96 -16.40 7.71 14.82
N VAL A 97 -15.90 7.53 13.59
CA VAL A 97 -16.71 7.14 12.42
C VAL A 97 -16.64 5.64 12.21
N ARG A 98 -15.42 5.07 12.26
CA ARG A 98 -15.17 3.65 12.00
C ARG A 98 -13.80 3.21 12.52
N ASP A 99 -13.72 1.97 12.99
CA ASP A 99 -12.46 1.25 13.20
C ASP A 99 -12.21 0.29 12.02
N TYR A 100 -10.97 0.24 11.55
CA TYR A 100 -10.49 -0.65 10.50
C TYR A 100 -9.45 -1.61 11.09
N GLU A 101 -9.54 -2.89 10.73
CA GLU A 101 -8.69 -4.00 11.17
C GLU A 101 -8.20 -4.82 9.97
#